data_AF-A0AA40HCD4-F1
#
_entry.id   AF-A0AA40HCD4-F1
#
_cell.length_a   1.000
_cell.length_b   1.000
_cell.length_c   1.000
_cell.angle_alpha   90.00
_cell.angle_beta   90.00
_cell.angle_gamma   90.00
#
_symmetry.space_group_name_H-M   'P 1'
#
loop_
_entity.id
_entity.type
_entity.pdbx_description
1 polymer ?
#
loop_
_entity_poly.entity_id
_entity_poly.type
_entity_poly.pdbx_seq_one_letter_code
_entity_poly.pdbx_strand_id
1 'polypeptide(L)'
;MVHWSPFVMSFKKKYPWIQLAGHAGSFKAAANGRILKKHCESEQRCLDRLMADVLKPYVPAYHGDVVKDGERYNQMDDLLADFDSPCVMDCKMGVR
;
A
#
# COMPACT_ATOMS: atom_id res chain seq x y z
N MET A 1 35.24 -7.24 11.75
CA MET A 1 35.83 -6.14 12.55
C MET A 1 34.92 -4.94 12.39
N VAL A 2 34.22 -4.53 13.46
CA VAL A 2 33.27 -3.40 13.42
C VAL A 2 34.05 -2.14 13.77
N HIS A 3 34.36 -1.31 12.78
CA HIS A 3 35.18 -0.12 12.99
C HIS A 3 34.32 1.16 13.15
N TRP A 4 33.03 1.12 12.78
CA TRP A 4 32.14 2.29 12.83
C TRP A 4 30.68 1.89 13.11
N SER A 5 30.03 2.66 14.00
CA SER A 5 28.67 2.57 14.57
C SER A 5 28.34 1.39 15.51
N PRO A 6 28.35 1.60 16.84
CA PRO A 6 27.95 0.57 17.81
C PRO A 6 26.43 0.41 17.97
N PHE A 7 25.62 1.19 17.24
CA PHE A 7 24.16 1.16 17.29
C PHE A 7 23.54 1.46 15.93
N VAL A 8 22.28 1.02 15.74
CA VAL A 8 21.47 1.34 14.55
C VAL A 8 20.59 2.55 14.89
N MET A 9 20.71 3.62 14.11
CA MET A 9 19.80 4.76 14.18
C MET A 9 18.65 4.54 13.20
N SER A 10 17.42 4.86 13.61
CA SER A 10 16.23 4.79 12.77
C SER A 10 15.50 6.13 12.78
N PHE A 11 15.11 6.60 11.60
CA PHE A 11 14.35 7.83 11.40
C PHE A 11 12.97 7.51 10.85
N LYS A 12 11.93 8.24 11.29
CA LYS A 12 10.58 8.11 10.73
C LYS A 12 10.47 8.98 9.47
N LYS A 13 10.39 8.34 8.30
CA LYS A 13 10.06 9.03 7.05
C LYS A 13 8.61 9.55 7.13
N LYS A 14 8.41 10.83 6.80
CA LYS A 14 7.08 11.46 6.69
C LYS A 14 6.95 11.99 5.27
N TYR A 15 5.85 11.68 4.60
CA TYR A 15 5.50 12.18 3.28
C TYR A 15 3.97 12.28 3.15
N PRO A 16 3.47 13.21 2.33
CA PRO A 16 2.06 13.24 1.99
C PRO A 16 1.73 12.04 1.07
N TRP A 17 0.67 11.31 1.40
CA TRP A 17 0.15 10.26 0.50
C TRP A 17 -0.65 10.90 -0.64
N ILE A 18 -0.59 10.28 -1.83
CA ILE A 18 -1.17 10.84 -3.06
C ILE A 18 -2.34 9.97 -3.52
N GLN A 19 -3.51 10.57 -3.71
CA GLN A 19 -4.68 9.93 -4.33
C GLN A 19 -5.02 10.64 -5.65
N LEU A 20 -4.81 9.97 -6.78
CA LEU A 20 -5.15 10.52 -8.11
C LEU A 20 -6.60 10.20 -8.52
N ALA A 21 -7.10 9.02 -8.13
CA ALA A 21 -8.42 8.52 -8.51
C ALA A 21 -9.19 7.94 -7.30
N GLY A 22 -10.48 7.68 -7.50
CA GLY A 22 -11.38 7.16 -6.48
C GLY A 22 -12.01 8.27 -5.61
N HIS A 23 -12.95 7.87 -4.74
CA HIS A 23 -13.68 8.81 -3.90
C HIS A 23 -12.90 9.19 -2.64
N ALA A 24 -13.17 10.37 -2.10
CA ALA A 24 -12.67 10.78 -0.79
C ALA A 24 -13.05 9.75 0.30
N GLY A 25 -12.11 9.45 1.19
CA GLY A 25 -12.32 8.45 2.26
C GLY A 25 -12.18 6.99 1.83
N SER A 26 -11.83 6.72 0.56
CA SER A 26 -11.56 5.35 0.10
C SER A 26 -10.27 4.76 0.69
N PHE A 27 -9.36 5.62 1.17
CA PHE A 27 -8.07 5.21 1.71
C PHE A 27 -7.81 5.80 3.10
N LYS A 28 -7.11 5.03 3.94
CA LYS A 28 -6.57 5.47 5.23
C LYS A 28 -5.11 5.03 5.36
N ALA A 29 -4.31 5.82 6.07
CA ALA A 29 -2.94 5.42 6.41
C ALA A 29 -2.93 4.21 7.36
N ALA A 30 -1.99 3.29 7.15
CA ALA A 30 -1.59 2.26 8.10
C ALA A 30 -0.12 2.45 8.53
N ALA A 31 0.33 1.64 9.48
CA ALA A 31 1.72 1.63 9.92
C ALA A 31 2.61 0.85 8.95
N ASN A 32 3.92 1.08 9.03
CA ASN A 32 4.96 0.28 8.36
C ASN A 32 4.87 0.27 6.83
N GLY A 33 4.68 1.44 6.20
CA GLY A 33 4.64 1.55 4.74
C GLY A 33 3.45 0.86 4.11
N ARG A 34 2.29 0.87 4.79
CA ARG A 34 1.05 0.25 4.32
C ARG A 34 -0.09 1.24 4.27
N ILE A 35 -1.10 0.91 3.47
CA ILE A 35 -2.36 1.64 3.37
C ILE A 35 -3.55 0.70 3.57
N LEU A 36 -4.69 1.30 3.94
CA LEU A 36 -5.97 0.65 4.03
C LEU A 36 -6.85 1.18 2.91
N LYS A 37 -7.33 0.30 2.03
CA LYS A 37 -8.35 0.63 1.02
C LYS A 37 -9.70 0.12 1.49
N LYS A 38 -10.76 0.92 1.41
CA LYS A 38 -12.10 0.50 1.82
C LYS A 38 -12.47 -0.81 1.13
N HIS A 39 -12.98 -1.76 1.92
CA HIS A 39 -13.17 -3.12 1.46
C HIS A 39 -14.14 -3.19 0.26
N CYS A 40 -13.79 -4.05 -0.67
CA CYS A 40 -14.60 -4.44 -1.82
C CYS A 40 -14.40 -5.95 -2.03
N GLU A 41 -15.49 -6.71 -2.07
CA GLU A 41 -15.45 -8.18 -2.08
C GLU A 41 -14.78 -8.74 -3.35
N SER A 42 -15.06 -8.15 -4.52
CA SER A 42 -14.43 -8.59 -5.76
C SER A 42 -12.93 -8.29 -5.76
N GLU A 43 -12.53 -7.11 -5.27
CA GLU A 43 -11.13 -6.75 -5.15
C GLU A 43 -10.38 -7.66 -4.19
N GLN A 44 -10.97 -7.94 -3.02
CA GLN A 44 -10.38 -8.84 -2.02
C GLN A 44 -10.09 -10.23 -2.62
N ARG A 45 -11.06 -10.81 -3.34
CA ARG A 45 -10.88 -12.09 -4.04
C ARG A 45 -9.83 -12.03 -5.14
N CYS A 46 -9.71 -10.90 -5.86
CA CYS A 46 -8.66 -10.72 -6.85
C CYS A 46 -7.28 -10.66 -6.21
N LEU A 47 -7.14 -9.91 -5.10
CA LEU A 47 -5.88 -9.79 -4.37
C LEU A 47 -5.43 -11.12 -3.77
N ASP A 48 -6.34 -11.91 -3.20
CA ASP A 48 -6.05 -13.27 -2.74
C ASP A 48 -5.43 -14.13 -3.84
N ARG A 49 -6.02 -14.11 -5.04
CA ARG A 49 -5.51 -14.86 -6.19
C ARG A 49 -4.15 -14.33 -6.65
N LEU A 50 -3.98 -13.02 -6.73
CA LEU A 50 -2.73 -12.38 -7.14
C LEU A 50 -1.58 -12.70 -6.18
N MET A 51 -1.83 -12.87 -4.89
CA MET A 51 -0.79 -13.24 -3.91
C MET A 51 -0.25 -14.67 -4.08
N ALA A 52 -0.92 -15.49 -4.90
CA ALA A 52 -0.52 -16.85 -5.27
C ALA A 52 -0.21 -16.99 -6.77
N ASP A 53 -0.13 -15.89 -7.51
CA ASP A 53 0.08 -15.87 -8.97
C ASP A 53 1.47 -15.35 -9.36
N VAL A 54 1.90 -15.62 -10.59
CA VAL A 54 3.14 -15.08 -11.17
C VAL A 54 3.17 -13.55 -11.24
N LEU A 55 1.99 -12.90 -11.25
CA LEU A 55 1.85 -11.44 -11.27
C LEU A 55 2.13 -10.78 -9.92
N LYS A 56 2.27 -11.54 -8.82
CA LYS A 56 2.51 -11.02 -7.46
C LYS A 56 3.56 -9.90 -7.37
N PRO A 57 4.73 -9.97 -8.03
CA PRO A 57 5.76 -8.91 -7.91
C PRO A 57 5.37 -7.58 -8.56
N TYR A 58 4.29 -7.54 -9.35
CA TYR A 58 3.87 -6.36 -10.12
C TYR A 58 2.61 -5.69 -9.56
N VAL A 59 2.14 -6.14 -8.39
CA VAL A 59 0.97 -5.58 -7.69
C VAL A 59 1.36 -5.24 -6.24
N PRO A 60 0.63 -4.34 -5.55
CA PRO A 60 0.84 -4.11 -4.13
C PRO A 60 0.69 -5.42 -3.35
N ALA A 61 1.62 -5.69 -2.42
CA ALA A 61 1.46 -6.86 -1.55
C ALA A 61 0.19 -6.69 -0.70
N TYR A 62 -0.66 -7.71 -0.69
CA TYR A 62 -1.90 -7.73 0.07
C TYR A 62 -1.69 -8.52 1.38
N HIS A 63 -2.17 -7.95 2.49
CA HIS A 63 -1.93 -8.45 3.85
C HIS A 63 -3.22 -8.91 4.55
N GLY A 64 -4.28 -9.16 3.79
CA GLY A 64 -5.59 -9.50 4.33
C GLY A 64 -6.45 -8.29 4.64
N ASP A 65 -7.60 -8.55 5.25
CA ASP A 65 -8.55 -7.52 5.64
C ASP A 65 -8.42 -7.15 7.11
N VAL A 66 -8.71 -5.89 7.41
CA VAL A 66 -8.76 -5.36 8.78
C VAL A 66 -10.06 -4.61 9.00
N VAL A 67 -10.58 -4.67 10.23
CA VAL A 67 -11.72 -3.84 10.66
C VAL A 67 -11.17 -2.70 11.51
N LYS A 68 -11.49 -1.47 11.13
CA LYS A 68 -11.08 -0.25 11.84
C LYS A 68 -12.25 0.72 11.90
N ASP A 69 -12.59 1.19 13.08
CA ASP A 69 -13.70 2.12 13.32
C ASP A 69 -15.05 1.61 12.77
N GLY A 70 -15.28 0.29 12.84
CA GLY A 70 -16.50 -0.36 12.33
C GLY A 70 -16.55 -0.56 10.81
N GLU A 71 -15.51 -0.14 10.07
CA GLU A 71 -15.41 -0.35 8.63
C GLU A 71 -14.34 -1.40 8.30
N ARG A 72 -14.59 -2.20 7.26
CA ARG A 72 -13.64 -3.21 6.75
C ARG A 72 -12.77 -2.59 5.65
N TYR A 73 -11.50 -2.97 5.63
CA TYR A 73 -10.50 -2.48 4.69
C TYR A 73 -9.63 -3.63 4.18
N ASN A 74 -9.24 -3.56 2.91
CA ASN A 74 -8.16 -4.34 2.33
C ASN A 74 -6.83 -3.67 2.72
N GLN A 75 -5.96 -4.36 3.46
CA GLN A 75 -4.63 -3.84 3.81
C GLN A 75 -3.60 -4.21 2.75
N MET A 76 -2.85 -3.24 2.25
CA MET A 76 -1.81 -3.45 1.22
C MET A 76 -0.60 -2.53 1.41
N ASP A 77 0.50 -2.81 0.72
CA ASP A 77 1.68 -1.94 0.72
C ASP A 77 1.38 -0.55 0.14
N ASP A 78 2.01 0.47 0.71
CA ASP A 78 2.08 1.81 0.14
C ASP A 78 3.20 1.85 -0.90
N LEU A 79 2.82 1.87 -2.19
CA LEU A 79 3.78 1.93 -3.29
C LEU A 79 4.66 3.19 -3.30
N LEU A 80 4.35 4.19 -2.48
CA LEU A 80 5.13 5.43 -2.35
C LEU A 80 6.23 5.35 -1.28
N ALA A 81 6.23 4.35 -0.40
CA ALA A 81 7.02 4.34 0.84
C ALA A 81 8.53 4.56 0.63
N ASP A 82 9.08 3.97 -0.43
CA ASP A 82 10.52 3.98 -0.70
C ASP A 82 10.97 5.11 -1.65
N PHE A 83 10.04 5.92 -2.18
CA PHE A 83 10.37 7.02 -3.08
C PHE A 83 10.56 8.35 -2.35
N ASP A 84 11.49 9.17 -2.80
CA ASP A 84 11.67 10.53 -2.31
C ASP A 84 10.99 11.52 -3.26
N SER A 85 10.02 12.27 -2.73
CA SER A 85 9.21 13.24 -3.48
C SER A 85 8.64 12.67 -4.81
N PRO A 86 7.83 11.58 -4.76
CA PRO A 86 7.36 10.91 -5.96
C PRO A 86 6.40 11.78 -6.79
N CYS A 87 6.56 11.71 -8.11
CA CYS A 87 5.53 12.13 -9.07
C CYS A 87 4.76 10.89 -9.51
N VAL A 88 3.42 10.95 -9.49
CA VAL A 88 2.56 9.78 -9.74
C VAL A 88 1.68 10.03 -10.95
N MET A 89 1.47 8.99 -11.75
CA MET A 89 0.51 8.96 -12.86
C MET A 89 -0.36 7.71 -12.72
N ASP A 90 -1.67 7.85 -12.91
CA ASP A 90 -2.64 6.75 -12.93
C ASP A 90 -3.18 6.60 -14.35
N CYS A 91 -2.92 5.44 -14.97
CA CYS A 91 -3.43 5.09 -16.28
C CYS A 91 -4.38 3.90 -16.17
N LYS A 92 -5.68 4.15 -16.37
CA LYS A 92 -6.67 3.09 -16.45
C LYS A 92 -6.48 2.28 -17.73
N MET A 93 -6.35 0.97 -17.59
CA MET A 93 -6.10 0.05 -18.70
C MET A 93 -7.40 -0.53 -19.27
N GLY A 94 -7.39 -0.85 -20.56
CA GLY A 94 -8.51 -1.47 -21.27
C GLY A 94 -9.14 -0.55 -22.31
N VAL A 95 -9.91 -1.16 -23.23
CA VAL A 95 -10.67 -0.43 -24.26
C VAL A 95 -12.04 0.05 -23.76
N ARG A 96 -12.42 -0.34 -22.53
CA ARG A 96 -13.71 -0.05 -21.88
C ARG A 96 -13.52 0.02 -20.38
#